data_AF-A0A9P6NYQ5-F1
#
_entry.id   AF-A0A9P6NYQ5-F1
#
_cell.length_a   1.000
_cell.length_b   1.000
_cell.length_c   1.000
_cell.angle_alpha   90.00
_cell.angle_beta   90.00
_cell.angle_gamma   90.00
#
_symmetry.space_group_name_H-M   'P 1'
#
loop_
_entity.id
_entity.type
_entity.pdbx_description
1 polymer ?
#
loop_
_entity_poly.entity_id
_entity_poly.type
_entity_poly.pdbx_seq_one_letter_code
_entity_poly.pdbx_strand_id
1 'polypeptide(L)'
;MSNRTFQCRPIIPSKRPLDANAVEPSICNDLASLIYRSSHRRLLTSREYFELDDATEQLLNKDWMHEPQVKFACAQVLAGAVLMNVSNGEAILVNTVETYGGTKSADIHRELPISSNMSILTTKPTYANIWPHIRSTRDGSKLVIVTQTCTALITSIVRLDQSEEPKVGPSSCHFAASPQYTKIFIDQVSWTKAKKIESNASTRTIEPFNLIGQARQLRSQFHHPTTYYLCRASSDATLFSHLQPCTVFSYCDYEGATKSMDNENASMIASRLFHRIAYSVIHSPSEAHIDKNFVVSLHDKCKNNGKIKKLFGDLLHLFGDDTDMPIIGNSHLNNQILQHMAAFMSPDISKANETVAKHIQKQLRLY
;
A
#
# COMPACT_ATOMS: atom_id res chain seq x y z
N MET A 1 48.99 20.82 -62.34
CA MET A 1 47.54 21.01 -62.53
C MET A 1 46.94 19.65 -62.82
N SER A 2 46.33 19.02 -61.81
CA SER A 2 45.88 17.62 -61.86
C SER A 2 44.36 17.53 -61.94
N ASN A 3 43.87 16.86 -62.99
CA ASN A 3 42.50 16.42 -63.18
C ASN A 3 41.91 15.78 -61.90
N ARG A 4 40.84 16.36 -61.36
CA ARG A 4 39.98 15.69 -60.38
C ARG A 4 38.70 15.26 -61.07
N THR A 5 38.67 14.00 -61.50
CA THR A 5 37.46 13.31 -61.95
C THR A 5 36.64 12.93 -60.73
N PHE A 6 35.41 13.43 -60.63
CA PHE A 6 34.49 13.10 -59.54
C PHE A 6 33.88 11.71 -59.80
N GLN A 7 34.28 10.69 -59.03
CA GLN A 7 33.63 9.37 -59.06
C GLN A 7 32.51 9.33 -58.02
N CYS A 8 31.26 9.34 -58.49
CA CYS A 8 30.09 9.05 -57.66
C CYS A 8 29.93 7.53 -57.56
N ARG A 9 30.05 6.96 -56.35
CA ARG A 9 29.71 5.55 -56.08
C ARG A 9 28.39 5.50 -55.28
N PRO A 10 27.47 4.57 -55.59
CA PRO A 10 26.26 4.41 -54.80
C PRO A 10 26.60 4.01 -53.36
N ILE A 11 26.05 4.72 -52.39
CA ILE A 11 26.08 4.33 -50.97
C ILE A 11 25.07 3.20 -50.82
N ILE A 12 25.56 1.96 -50.92
CA ILE A 12 24.75 0.78 -50.59
C ILE A 12 24.70 0.70 -49.06
N PRO A 13 23.52 0.63 -48.42
CA PRO A 13 23.42 0.43 -46.99
C PRO A 13 24.18 -0.83 -46.61
N SER A 14 25.13 -0.72 -45.68
CA SER A 14 25.75 -1.90 -45.08
C SER A 14 24.63 -2.73 -44.45
N LYS A 15 24.45 -3.97 -44.92
CA LYS A 15 23.64 -4.96 -44.21
C LYS A 15 24.19 -5.04 -42.80
N ARG A 16 23.45 -4.50 -41.84
CA ARG A 16 23.74 -4.74 -40.42
C ARG A 16 23.73 -6.26 -40.23
N PRO A 17 24.70 -6.82 -39.49
CA PRO A 17 24.57 -8.19 -39.05
C PRO A 17 23.28 -8.27 -38.23
N LEU A 18 22.42 -9.23 -38.59
CA LEU A 18 21.28 -9.60 -37.76
C LEU A 18 21.84 -10.04 -36.42
N ASP A 19 21.64 -9.22 -35.38
CA ASP A 19 21.79 -9.65 -34.00
C ASP A 19 20.78 -10.76 -33.76
N ALA A 20 21.25 -12.01 -33.77
CA ALA A 20 20.45 -13.20 -33.51
C ALA A 20 19.98 -13.32 -32.03
N ASN A 21 20.08 -12.24 -31.24
CA ASN A 21 19.68 -12.17 -29.84
C ASN A 21 18.78 -10.96 -29.51
N ALA A 22 18.24 -10.27 -30.52
CA ALA A 22 17.15 -9.34 -30.28
C ALA A 22 15.87 -10.14 -29.97
N VAL A 23 15.68 -10.53 -28.71
CA VAL A 23 14.33 -10.81 -28.21
C VAL A 23 13.61 -9.48 -28.29
N GLU A 24 12.87 -9.25 -29.38
CA GLU A 24 11.86 -8.21 -29.38
C GLU A 24 11.01 -8.42 -28.13
N PRO A 25 10.84 -7.40 -27.27
CA PRO A 25 9.92 -7.51 -26.16
C PRO A 25 8.54 -7.63 -26.79
N SER A 26 8.10 -8.88 -26.97
CA SER A 26 6.78 -9.16 -27.44
C SER A 26 5.85 -8.64 -26.35
N ILE A 27 5.28 -7.47 -26.59
CA ILE A 27 4.35 -6.81 -25.68
C ILE A 27 3.22 -7.81 -25.41
N CYS A 28 3.01 -8.15 -24.14
CA CYS A 28 1.85 -8.95 -23.73
C CYS A 28 0.62 -8.07 -23.84
N ASN A 29 -0.15 -8.23 -24.91
CA ASN A 29 -1.35 -7.43 -25.16
C ASN A 29 -2.58 -7.93 -24.40
N ASP A 30 -2.50 -9.13 -23.82
CA ASP A 30 -3.59 -9.78 -23.10
C ASP A 30 -3.09 -10.54 -21.87
N LEU A 31 -4.01 -10.80 -20.93
CA LEU A 31 -3.71 -11.43 -19.65
C LEU A 31 -3.20 -12.88 -19.82
N ALA A 32 -3.73 -13.65 -20.77
CA ALA A 32 -3.31 -15.04 -20.95
C ALA A 32 -1.85 -15.13 -21.41
N SER A 33 -1.46 -14.25 -22.34
CA SER A 33 -0.07 -14.08 -22.77
C SER A 33 0.86 -13.67 -21.61
N LEU A 34 0.41 -12.77 -20.74
CA LEU A 34 1.16 -12.37 -19.54
C LEU A 34 1.34 -13.56 -18.59
N ILE A 35 0.27 -14.29 -18.27
CA ILE A 35 0.30 -15.44 -17.37
C ILE A 35 1.27 -16.50 -17.88
N TYR A 36 1.23 -16.80 -19.18
CA TYR A 36 2.11 -17.81 -19.79
C TYR A 36 3.60 -17.49 -19.63
N ARG A 37 3.96 -16.19 -19.70
CA ARG A 37 5.36 -15.73 -19.68
C ARG A 37 5.88 -15.36 -18.29
N SER A 38 4.98 -15.11 -17.35
CA SER A 38 5.37 -14.65 -16.01
C SER A 38 6.20 -15.70 -15.28
N SER A 39 7.23 -15.25 -14.56
CA SER A 39 7.96 -16.08 -13.59
C SER A 39 7.05 -16.60 -12.47
N HIS A 40 5.89 -15.97 -12.27
CA HIS A 40 4.88 -16.32 -11.28
C HIS A 40 3.67 -17.05 -11.89
N ARG A 41 3.82 -17.66 -13.07
CA ARG A 41 2.72 -18.33 -13.80
C ARG A 41 1.91 -19.29 -12.93
N ARG A 42 2.54 -20.07 -12.05
CA ARG A 42 1.85 -21.09 -11.24
C ARG A 42 0.83 -20.47 -10.29
N LEU A 43 1.24 -19.40 -9.59
CA LEU A 43 0.35 -18.59 -8.78
C LEU A 43 -0.79 -18.06 -9.65
N LEU A 44 -0.49 -17.42 -10.78
CA LEU A 44 -1.51 -16.81 -11.63
C LEU A 44 -2.49 -17.83 -12.23
N THR A 45 -2.02 -19.00 -12.65
CA THR A 45 -2.87 -20.07 -13.22
C THR A 45 -3.75 -20.76 -12.17
N SER A 46 -3.42 -20.63 -10.89
CA SER A 46 -4.24 -21.16 -9.78
C SER A 46 -5.42 -20.26 -9.42
N ARG A 47 -5.52 -19.09 -10.05
CA ARG A 47 -6.52 -18.06 -9.77
C ARG A 47 -7.31 -17.74 -11.03
N GLU A 48 -8.51 -17.24 -10.83
CA GLU A 48 -9.39 -16.79 -11.91
C GLU A 48 -9.49 -15.27 -11.87
N TYR A 49 -9.39 -14.65 -13.04
CA TYR A 49 -9.40 -13.20 -13.19
C TYR A 49 -10.40 -12.78 -14.25
N PHE A 50 -11.08 -11.66 -14.02
CA PHE A 50 -11.88 -10.97 -15.03
C PHE A 50 -11.41 -9.53 -15.18
N GLU A 51 -11.53 -8.98 -16.39
CA GLU A 51 -11.23 -7.55 -16.59
C GLU A 51 -12.26 -6.71 -15.84
N LEU A 52 -11.82 -5.62 -15.21
CA LEU A 52 -12.67 -4.71 -14.46
C LEU A 52 -13.89 -4.30 -15.30
N ASP A 53 -15.08 -4.52 -14.74
CA ASP A 53 -16.38 -4.34 -15.38
C ASP A 53 -17.24 -3.29 -14.67
N ASP A 54 -18.41 -2.98 -15.23
CA ASP A 54 -19.36 -1.99 -14.69
C ASP A 54 -19.73 -2.27 -13.22
N ALA A 55 -19.85 -3.55 -12.82
CA ALA A 55 -20.16 -3.92 -11.45
C ALA A 55 -19.03 -3.56 -10.49
N THR A 56 -17.77 -3.77 -10.91
CA THR A 56 -16.60 -3.36 -10.16
C THR A 56 -16.46 -1.84 -10.12
N GLU A 57 -16.71 -1.16 -11.24
CA GLU A 57 -16.74 0.32 -11.30
C GLU A 57 -17.74 0.90 -10.31
N GLN A 58 -18.95 0.33 -10.27
CA GLN A 58 -19.99 0.76 -9.35
C GLN A 58 -19.57 0.58 -7.89
N LEU A 59 -19.02 -0.58 -7.53
CA LEU A 59 -18.54 -0.85 -6.17
C LEU A 59 -17.48 0.18 -5.73
N LEU A 60 -16.50 0.44 -6.59
CA LEU A 60 -15.37 1.34 -6.31
C LEU A 60 -15.76 2.83 -6.24
N ASN A 61 -16.94 3.19 -6.75
CA ASN A 61 -17.48 4.56 -6.76
C ASN A 61 -18.68 4.75 -5.83
N LYS A 62 -19.03 3.76 -4.99
CA LYS A 62 -20.10 3.91 -3.99
C LYS A 62 -19.72 4.91 -2.89
N ASP A 63 -20.72 5.62 -2.37
CA ASP A 63 -20.55 6.65 -1.34
C ASP A 63 -20.38 6.02 0.05
N TRP A 64 -19.21 6.23 0.66
CA TRP A 64 -18.85 5.71 1.97
C TRP A 64 -19.64 6.34 3.13
N MET A 65 -20.22 7.53 2.93
CA MET A 65 -21.07 8.16 3.94
C MET A 65 -22.44 7.50 4.02
N HIS A 66 -22.95 7.00 2.89
CA HIS A 66 -24.23 6.31 2.82
C HIS A 66 -24.07 4.80 3.12
N GLU A 67 -23.00 4.18 2.62
CA GLU A 67 -22.69 2.76 2.82
C GLU A 67 -21.29 2.58 3.44
N PRO A 68 -21.12 2.77 4.76
CA PRO A 68 -19.79 2.80 5.40
C PRO A 68 -18.99 1.50 5.29
N GLN A 69 -19.63 0.36 5.04
CA GLN A 69 -18.97 -0.93 4.85
C GLN A 69 -18.23 -1.04 3.52
N VAL A 70 -18.61 -0.23 2.53
CA VAL A 70 -18.04 -0.27 1.17
C VAL A 70 -16.53 -0.02 1.16
N LYS A 71 -16.01 0.80 2.08
CA LYS A 71 -14.56 1.06 2.18
C LYS A 71 -13.72 -0.21 2.33
N PHE A 72 -14.24 -1.19 3.06
CA PHE A 72 -13.62 -2.50 3.26
C PHE A 72 -13.71 -3.35 1.99
N ALA A 73 -14.85 -3.29 1.30
CA ALA A 73 -15.03 -3.96 0.01
C ALA A 73 -14.12 -3.37 -1.08
N CYS A 74 -13.94 -2.05 -1.13
CA CYS A 74 -13.01 -1.38 -2.06
C CYS A 74 -11.56 -1.82 -1.83
N ALA A 75 -11.13 -1.95 -0.58
CA ALA A 75 -9.79 -2.47 -0.27
C ALA A 75 -9.68 -3.93 -0.68
N GLN A 76 -10.69 -4.75 -0.34
CA GLN A 76 -10.69 -6.16 -0.69
C GLN A 76 -10.63 -6.37 -2.20
N VAL A 77 -11.51 -5.77 -3.00
CA VAL A 77 -11.61 -6.06 -4.45
C VAL A 77 -10.30 -5.82 -5.22
N LEU A 78 -9.48 -4.86 -4.79
CA LEU A 78 -8.20 -4.55 -5.41
C LEU A 78 -7.04 -5.41 -4.88
N ALA A 79 -7.20 -6.11 -3.76
CA ALA A 79 -6.19 -7.01 -3.25
C ALA A 79 -6.08 -8.26 -4.13
N GLY A 80 -4.89 -8.50 -4.67
CA GLY A 80 -4.64 -9.56 -5.65
C GLY A 80 -4.96 -9.18 -7.09
N ALA A 81 -5.38 -7.94 -7.38
CA ALA A 81 -5.63 -7.50 -8.75
C ALA A 81 -4.34 -7.46 -9.58
N VAL A 82 -4.48 -7.65 -10.89
CA VAL A 82 -3.39 -7.48 -11.85
C VAL A 82 -3.58 -6.17 -12.60
N LEU A 83 -2.57 -5.31 -12.60
CA LEU A 83 -2.53 -4.10 -13.43
C LEU A 83 -1.57 -4.36 -14.59
N MET A 84 -2.03 -4.11 -15.80
CA MET A 84 -1.27 -4.32 -17.03
C MET A 84 -1.31 -3.07 -17.89
N ASN A 85 -0.17 -2.43 -18.12
CA ASN A 85 -0.09 -1.33 -19.07
C ASN A 85 0.13 -1.90 -20.48
N VAL A 86 -0.91 -1.84 -21.31
CA VAL A 86 -0.90 -2.40 -22.67
C VAL A 86 -0.04 -1.62 -23.67
N SER A 87 0.36 -0.39 -23.33
CA SER A 87 1.20 0.43 -24.21
C SER A 87 2.70 0.10 -24.11
N ASN A 88 3.16 -0.39 -22.96
CA ASN A 88 4.57 -0.73 -22.73
C ASN A 88 4.79 -2.19 -22.29
N GLY A 89 3.73 -2.94 -22.00
CA GLY A 89 3.78 -4.34 -21.58
C GLY A 89 4.15 -4.56 -20.11
N GLU A 90 4.30 -3.51 -19.30
CA GLU A 90 4.55 -3.65 -17.87
C GLU A 90 3.33 -4.22 -17.16
N ALA A 91 3.55 -5.11 -16.18
CA ALA A 91 2.46 -5.70 -15.43
C ALA A 91 2.84 -6.00 -13.98
N ILE A 92 1.88 -5.80 -13.07
CA ILE A 92 2.07 -6.02 -11.65
C ILE A 92 0.92 -6.80 -11.03
N LEU A 93 1.22 -7.57 -9.98
CA LEU A 93 0.25 -8.08 -9.02
C LEU A 93 0.20 -7.12 -7.83
N VAL A 94 -1.00 -6.71 -7.42
CA VAL A 94 -1.24 -5.89 -6.23
C VAL A 94 -1.28 -6.79 -4.99
N ASN A 95 -0.18 -6.82 -4.25
CA ASN A 95 -0.09 -7.63 -3.02
C ASN A 95 -0.81 -6.98 -1.85
N THR A 96 -0.70 -5.66 -1.69
CA THR A 96 -1.33 -4.96 -0.56
C THR A 96 -1.81 -3.58 -1.02
N VAL A 97 -3.00 -3.21 -0.57
CA VAL A 97 -3.67 -1.95 -0.90
C VAL A 97 -4.29 -1.34 0.34
N GLU A 98 -4.25 -0.01 0.44
CA GLU A 98 -4.85 0.82 1.48
C GLU A 98 -5.84 1.79 0.85
N THR A 99 -7.12 1.80 1.27
CA THR A 99 -8.12 2.72 0.72
C THR A 99 -8.37 3.93 1.63
N TYR A 100 -8.60 5.08 1.02
CA TYR A 100 -8.84 6.37 1.67
C TYR A 100 -10.08 7.03 1.08
N GLY A 101 -10.89 7.69 1.92
CA GLY A 101 -12.09 8.37 1.46
C GLY A 101 -11.78 9.59 0.59
N GLY A 102 -12.67 9.98 -0.30
CA GLY A 102 -12.50 11.14 -1.18
C GLY A 102 -12.80 12.50 -0.52
N THR A 103 -13.56 12.50 0.58
CA THR A 103 -13.99 13.74 1.27
C THR A 103 -13.55 13.77 2.73
N LYS A 104 -13.49 14.97 3.33
CA LYS A 104 -13.00 15.14 4.72
C LYS A 104 -13.91 14.45 5.72
N SER A 105 -15.21 14.50 5.43
CA SER A 105 -16.25 13.92 6.24
C SER A 105 -16.19 12.40 6.22
N ALA A 106 -15.86 11.80 5.07
CA ALA A 106 -15.69 10.36 4.95
C ALA A 106 -14.37 9.89 5.58
N ASP A 107 -13.29 10.66 5.43
CA ASP A 107 -11.99 10.32 5.97
C ASP A 107 -11.10 11.56 6.21
N ILE A 108 -10.56 11.70 7.42
CA ILE A 108 -9.59 12.77 7.71
C ILE A 108 -8.31 12.63 6.87
N HIS A 109 -7.98 11.40 6.50
CA HIS A 109 -6.83 11.04 5.67
C HIS A 109 -7.13 11.07 4.18
N ARG A 110 -8.23 11.72 3.77
CA ARG A 110 -8.55 11.84 2.35
C ARG A 110 -7.34 12.32 1.56
N GLU A 111 -7.23 11.76 0.38
CA GLU A 111 -6.23 12.20 -0.55
C GLU A 111 -6.84 13.25 -1.49
N LEU A 112 -6.33 14.49 -1.43
CA LEU A 112 -6.76 15.53 -2.35
C LEU A 112 -6.01 15.38 -3.67
N PRO A 113 -6.71 15.47 -4.83
CA PRO A 113 -6.01 15.61 -6.10
C PRO A 113 -5.31 16.98 -6.09
N ILE A 114 -3.97 16.96 -6.09
CA ILE A 114 -3.14 18.18 -6.11
C ILE A 114 -3.41 18.91 -7.44
N SER A 115 -3.45 20.25 -7.42
CA SER A 115 -3.79 21.10 -8.57
C SER A 115 -2.96 20.82 -9.84
N SER A 116 -1.74 20.28 -9.70
CA SER A 116 -0.88 19.88 -10.83
C SER A 116 -1.33 18.62 -11.57
N ASN A 117 -2.22 17.82 -10.99
CA ASN A 117 -2.67 16.52 -11.52
C ASN A 117 -4.11 16.54 -12.08
N MET A 118 -4.74 17.71 -12.13
CA MET A 118 -6.09 17.87 -12.71
C MET A 118 -6.15 17.44 -14.19
N SER A 119 -5.03 17.46 -14.91
CA SER A 119 -4.97 16.98 -16.29
C SER A 119 -5.34 15.49 -16.41
N ILE A 120 -5.04 14.67 -15.40
CA ILE A 120 -5.37 13.23 -15.40
C ILE A 120 -6.90 13.03 -15.41
N LEU A 121 -7.64 13.87 -14.69
CA LEU A 121 -9.11 13.84 -14.67
C LEU A 121 -9.73 14.36 -15.97
N THR A 122 -8.98 15.11 -16.79
CA THR A 122 -9.44 15.55 -18.13
C THR A 122 -9.22 14.49 -19.21
N THR A 123 -8.36 13.50 -18.95
CA THR A 123 -8.15 12.41 -19.90
C THR A 123 -9.24 11.36 -19.77
N LYS A 124 -9.81 10.91 -20.90
CA LYS A 124 -10.80 9.83 -20.91
C LYS A 124 -10.12 8.54 -20.44
N PRO A 125 -10.51 7.97 -19.28
CA PRO A 125 -9.95 6.72 -18.81
C PRO A 125 -10.52 5.53 -19.60
N THR A 126 -9.83 4.39 -19.53
CA THR A 126 -10.29 3.08 -20.03
C THR A 126 -11.57 2.65 -19.32
N TYR A 127 -11.62 2.86 -18.00
CA TYR A 127 -12.73 2.50 -17.12
C TYR A 127 -13.40 3.77 -16.60
N ALA A 128 -14.73 3.84 -16.62
CA ALA A 128 -15.42 5.04 -16.23
C ALA A 128 -15.15 5.34 -14.74
N ASN A 129 -14.81 6.59 -14.44
CA ASN A 129 -14.58 7.03 -13.07
C ASN A 129 -13.43 6.33 -12.32
N ILE A 130 -12.47 5.73 -13.03
CA ILE A 130 -11.30 5.07 -12.44
C ILE A 130 -10.03 5.55 -13.12
N TRP A 131 -9.09 6.07 -12.34
CA TRP A 131 -7.83 6.64 -12.83
C TRP A 131 -6.63 6.02 -12.11
N PRO A 132 -6.10 4.88 -12.60
CA PRO A 132 -4.80 4.37 -12.17
C PRO A 132 -3.71 5.36 -12.61
N HIS A 133 -2.88 5.83 -11.68
CA HIS A 133 -1.78 6.71 -12.00
C HIS A 133 -0.67 6.70 -10.95
N ILE A 134 0.49 7.21 -11.34
CA ILE A 134 1.59 7.49 -10.43
C ILE A 134 1.47 8.93 -9.92
N ARG A 135 1.45 9.07 -8.60
CA ARG A 135 1.42 10.36 -7.93
C ARG A 135 2.77 10.68 -7.30
N SER A 136 3.39 11.76 -7.76
CA SER A 136 4.59 12.31 -7.12
C SER A 136 4.26 12.94 -5.78
N THR A 137 4.93 12.48 -4.72
CA THR A 137 4.85 13.05 -3.37
C THR A 137 6.24 13.41 -2.87
N ARG A 138 6.33 14.14 -1.75
CA ARG A 138 7.62 14.41 -1.09
C ARG A 138 8.39 13.14 -0.72
N ASP A 139 7.67 12.06 -0.45
CA ASP A 139 8.22 10.77 -0.05
C ASP A 139 8.53 9.87 -1.26
N GLY A 140 8.34 10.35 -2.49
CA GLY A 140 8.51 9.60 -3.73
C GLY A 140 7.22 9.38 -4.51
N SER A 141 7.33 8.59 -5.57
CA SER A 141 6.24 8.27 -6.50
C SER A 141 5.37 7.14 -5.96
N LYS A 142 4.07 7.40 -5.78
CA LYS A 142 3.11 6.45 -5.24
C LYS A 142 2.14 5.97 -6.31
N LEU A 143 1.96 4.67 -6.42
CA LEU A 143 0.94 4.09 -7.29
C LEU A 143 -0.42 4.14 -6.61
N VAL A 144 -1.38 4.78 -7.27
CA VAL A 144 -2.75 4.92 -6.76
C VAL A 144 -3.78 4.60 -7.85
N ILE A 145 -4.95 4.14 -7.42
CA ILE A 145 -6.16 4.08 -8.24
C ILE A 145 -7.15 5.06 -7.62
N VAL A 146 -7.44 6.15 -8.33
CA VAL A 146 -8.39 7.16 -7.88
C VAL A 146 -9.76 6.88 -8.47
N THR A 147 -10.79 7.02 -7.64
CA THR A 147 -12.20 6.94 -8.02
C THR A 147 -12.91 8.21 -7.56
N GLN A 148 -14.22 8.33 -7.80
CA GLN A 148 -15.00 9.49 -7.35
C GLN A 148 -15.10 9.57 -5.83
N THR A 149 -15.14 8.43 -5.15
CA THR A 149 -15.43 8.37 -3.71
C THR A 149 -14.25 7.92 -2.87
N CYS A 150 -13.20 7.34 -3.47
CA CYS A 150 -12.03 6.90 -2.74
C CYS A 150 -10.74 6.95 -3.56
N THR A 151 -9.63 6.78 -2.87
CA THR A 151 -8.32 6.51 -3.48
C THR A 151 -7.74 5.25 -2.87
N ALA A 152 -7.31 4.33 -3.72
CA ALA A 152 -6.62 3.12 -3.33
C ALA A 152 -5.12 3.28 -3.55
N LEU A 153 -4.35 3.32 -2.47
CA LEU A 153 -2.90 3.35 -2.47
C LEU A 153 -2.35 1.93 -2.49
N ILE A 154 -1.55 1.61 -3.50
CA ILE A 154 -0.89 0.31 -3.61
C ILE A 154 0.41 0.37 -2.81
N THR A 155 0.53 -0.47 -1.79
CA THR A 155 1.65 -0.47 -0.83
C THR A 155 2.53 -1.71 -0.91
N SER A 156 2.15 -2.72 -1.70
CA SER A 156 3.06 -3.79 -2.11
C SER A 156 2.69 -4.35 -3.48
N ILE A 157 3.70 -4.65 -4.29
CA ILE A 157 3.55 -5.21 -5.65
C ILE A 157 4.57 -6.31 -5.94
N VAL A 158 4.23 -7.15 -6.93
CA VAL A 158 5.15 -8.06 -7.61
C VAL A 158 5.14 -7.72 -9.10
N ARG A 159 6.31 -7.66 -9.73
CA ARG A 159 6.39 -7.54 -11.19
C ARG A 159 6.03 -8.88 -11.83
N LEU A 160 5.12 -8.86 -12.80
CA LEU A 160 4.69 -10.05 -13.52
C LEU A 160 5.38 -10.17 -14.87
N ASP A 161 5.79 -9.04 -15.45
CA ASP A 161 6.50 -8.93 -16.71
C ASP A 161 8.02 -9.15 -16.58
N GLN A 162 8.57 -8.99 -15.36
CA GLN A 162 10.00 -9.12 -15.07
C GLN A 162 10.23 -9.88 -13.78
N SER A 163 11.32 -10.65 -13.71
CA SER A 163 11.73 -11.36 -12.50
C SER A 163 12.49 -10.42 -11.56
N GLU A 164 11.77 -9.50 -10.92
CA GLU A 164 12.30 -8.57 -9.92
C GLU A 164 11.85 -8.95 -8.50
N GLU A 165 12.63 -8.54 -7.50
CA GLU A 165 12.21 -8.65 -6.11
C GLU A 165 10.93 -7.82 -5.89
N PRO A 166 9.93 -8.36 -5.15
CA PRO A 166 8.73 -7.63 -4.76
C PRO A 166 9.08 -6.29 -4.14
N LYS A 167 8.19 -5.32 -4.32
CA LYS A 167 8.35 -3.97 -3.77
C LYS A 167 7.34 -3.80 -2.64
N VAL A 168 7.83 -3.32 -1.50
CA VAL A 168 7.03 -3.14 -0.27
C VAL A 168 7.25 -1.73 0.25
N GLY A 169 6.17 -0.98 0.36
CA GLY A 169 6.15 0.44 0.68
C GLY A 169 5.45 1.26 -0.41
N PRO A 170 4.99 2.47 -0.07
CA PRO A 170 4.20 3.30 -0.99
C PRO A 170 5.03 3.91 -2.13
N SER A 171 6.36 4.02 -1.99
CA SER A 171 7.22 4.75 -2.94
C SER A 171 8.09 3.85 -3.82
N SER A 172 7.94 2.53 -3.71
CA SER A 172 8.87 1.55 -4.29
C SER A 172 8.49 1.05 -5.68
N CYS A 173 7.53 1.68 -6.37
CA CYS A 173 7.00 1.18 -7.64
C CYS A 173 7.60 1.89 -8.87
N HIS A 174 8.17 1.09 -9.78
CA HIS A 174 8.42 1.47 -11.17
C HIS A 174 7.39 0.74 -12.04
N PHE A 175 6.19 1.30 -12.11
CA PHE A 175 5.11 0.88 -13.01
C PHE A 175 4.50 2.13 -13.61
N ALA A 176 4.51 2.26 -14.93
CA ALA A 176 4.00 3.44 -15.62
C ALA A 176 2.47 3.41 -15.72
N ALA A 177 1.77 3.51 -14.57
CA ALA A 177 0.32 3.55 -14.57
C ALA A 177 -0.23 4.73 -15.38
N SER A 178 -1.21 4.45 -16.24
CA SER A 178 -1.90 5.41 -17.10
C SER A 178 -3.38 5.08 -17.17
N PRO A 179 -4.28 6.07 -17.03
CA PRO A 179 -5.72 5.82 -17.15
C PRO A 179 -6.16 5.32 -18.53
N GLN A 180 -5.39 5.55 -19.60
CA GLN A 180 -5.76 5.14 -20.97
C GLN A 180 -5.27 3.74 -21.34
N TYR A 181 -4.19 3.31 -20.69
CA TYR A 181 -3.44 2.12 -21.12
C TYR A 181 -3.33 1.07 -20.02
N THR A 182 -3.71 1.37 -18.78
CA THR A 182 -3.69 0.38 -17.70
C THR A 182 -5.01 -0.36 -17.65
N LYS A 183 -4.97 -1.63 -18.06
CA LYS A 183 -6.04 -2.59 -17.78
C LYS A 183 -5.93 -3.11 -16.35
N ILE A 184 -7.07 -3.34 -15.71
CA ILE A 184 -7.16 -3.86 -14.35
C ILE A 184 -7.92 -5.18 -14.42
N PHE A 185 -7.33 -6.24 -13.91
CA PHE A 185 -7.96 -7.55 -13.81
C PHE A 185 -8.17 -7.91 -12.34
N ILE A 186 -9.40 -8.24 -11.99
CA ILE A 186 -9.84 -8.50 -10.62
C ILE A 186 -9.78 -10.00 -10.35
N ASP A 187 -9.21 -10.38 -9.21
CA ASP A 187 -9.23 -11.77 -8.73
C ASP A 187 -10.65 -12.16 -8.31
N GLN A 188 -11.18 -13.26 -8.87
CA GLN A 188 -12.55 -13.72 -8.66
C GLN A 188 -12.86 -14.02 -7.19
N VAL A 189 -11.89 -14.59 -6.45
CA VAL A 189 -12.04 -14.86 -5.01
C VAL A 189 -12.15 -13.55 -4.23
N SER A 190 -11.28 -12.59 -4.56
CA SER A 190 -11.29 -11.26 -3.97
C SER A 190 -12.60 -10.51 -4.22
N TRP A 191 -13.11 -10.54 -5.46
CA TRP A 191 -14.42 -10.01 -5.82
C TRP A 191 -15.55 -10.64 -5.01
N THR A 192 -15.60 -11.97 -4.95
CA THR A 192 -16.62 -12.72 -4.21
C THR A 192 -16.65 -12.31 -2.74
N LYS A 193 -15.46 -12.11 -2.14
CA LYS A 193 -15.34 -11.65 -0.77
C LYS A 193 -15.76 -10.18 -0.61
N ALA A 194 -15.38 -9.30 -1.53
CA ALA A 194 -15.79 -7.91 -1.53
C ALA A 194 -17.33 -7.76 -1.60
N LYS A 195 -18.01 -8.55 -2.44
CA LYS A 195 -19.48 -8.57 -2.52
C LYS A 195 -20.15 -9.00 -1.21
N LYS A 196 -19.58 -9.98 -0.50
CA LYS A 196 -20.07 -10.38 0.83
C LYS A 196 -19.96 -9.23 1.83
N ILE A 197 -18.82 -8.53 1.84
CA ILE A 197 -18.60 -7.36 2.70
C ILE A 197 -19.60 -6.25 2.37
N GLU A 198 -19.73 -5.91 1.08
CA GLU A 198 -20.64 -4.88 0.59
C GLU A 198 -22.09 -5.13 1.00
N SER A 199 -22.55 -6.39 0.88
CA SER A 199 -23.92 -6.79 1.19
C SER A 199 -24.26 -6.75 2.69
N ASN A 200 -23.26 -6.63 3.56
CA ASN A 200 -23.46 -6.62 5.00
C ASN A 200 -23.11 -5.26 5.61
N ALA A 201 -24.12 -4.42 5.83
CA ALA A 201 -24.00 -3.09 6.45
C ALA A 201 -23.42 -3.07 7.88
N SER A 202 -23.43 -4.22 8.58
CA SER A 202 -22.82 -4.35 9.91
C SER A 202 -21.30 -4.58 9.86
N THR A 203 -20.73 -4.83 8.68
CA THR A 203 -19.30 -5.11 8.53
C THR A 203 -18.46 -3.93 9.01
N ARG A 204 -17.41 -4.23 9.79
CA ARG A 204 -16.44 -3.26 10.31
C ARG A 204 -14.98 -3.62 9.98
N THR A 205 -14.75 -4.78 9.38
CA THR A 205 -13.43 -5.35 9.11
C THR A 205 -13.45 -6.12 7.78
N ILE A 206 -12.29 -6.32 7.16
CA ILE A 206 -12.13 -7.13 5.94
C ILE A 206 -11.99 -8.61 6.27
N GLU A 207 -11.25 -8.91 7.35
CA GLU A 207 -11.12 -10.25 7.93
C GLU A 207 -11.49 -10.21 9.42
N PRO A 208 -11.96 -11.32 10.00
CA PRO A 208 -12.21 -11.42 11.44
C PRO A 208 -10.92 -11.59 12.26
N PHE A 209 -9.79 -11.83 11.60
CA PHE A 209 -8.47 -12.00 12.22
C PHE A 209 -7.49 -10.91 11.78
N ASN A 210 -6.34 -10.82 12.46
CA ASN A 210 -5.27 -9.87 12.15
C ASN A 210 -5.78 -8.42 11.97
N LEU A 211 -6.64 -7.96 12.88
CA LEU A 211 -7.31 -6.65 12.78
C LEU A 211 -6.29 -5.51 12.68
N ILE A 212 -5.21 -5.57 13.47
CA ILE A 212 -4.14 -4.56 13.44
C ILE A 212 -3.42 -4.54 12.08
N GLY A 213 -3.23 -5.69 11.43
CA GLY A 213 -2.68 -5.76 10.08
C GLY A 213 -3.56 -5.13 9.00
N GLN A 214 -4.86 -4.96 9.28
CA GLN A 214 -5.80 -4.26 8.41
C GLN A 214 -5.81 -2.73 8.65
N ALA A 215 -5.10 -2.24 9.66
CA ALA A 215 -4.92 -0.80 9.86
C ALA A 215 -3.91 -0.24 8.83
N ARG A 216 -4.22 0.96 8.32
CA ARG A 216 -3.41 1.65 7.30
C ARG A 216 -2.08 2.15 7.87
N GLN A 217 -1.08 2.37 7.02
CA GLN A 217 0.15 3.01 7.43
C GLN A 217 -0.04 4.54 7.50
N LEU A 218 -0.14 5.07 8.71
CA LEU A 218 -0.44 6.48 8.97
C LEU A 218 0.61 7.12 9.86
N ARG A 219 0.77 8.45 9.74
CA ARG A 219 1.78 9.21 10.49
C ARG A 219 1.19 10.36 11.32
N SER A 220 -0.12 10.55 11.32
CA SER A 220 -0.78 11.67 11.99
C SER A 220 -2.26 11.40 12.23
N GLN A 221 -2.97 12.37 12.80
CA GLN A 221 -4.42 12.33 13.10
C GLN A 221 -4.84 11.14 13.97
N PHE A 222 -3.97 10.65 14.85
CA PHE A 222 -4.25 9.53 15.75
C PHE A 222 -5.38 9.82 16.76
N HIS A 223 -5.78 11.08 16.91
CA HIS A 223 -6.95 11.48 17.68
C HIS A 223 -8.27 11.34 16.92
N HIS A 224 -8.26 11.05 15.62
CA HIS A 224 -9.45 10.96 14.78
C HIS A 224 -9.89 9.50 14.58
N PRO A 225 -11.19 9.17 14.69
CA PRO A 225 -11.68 7.78 14.56
C PRO A 225 -11.33 7.12 13.22
N THR A 226 -11.37 7.86 12.11
CA THR A 226 -11.13 7.29 10.76
C THR A 226 -9.69 6.81 10.56
N THR A 227 -8.75 7.23 11.41
CA THR A 227 -7.37 6.70 11.46
C THR A 227 -7.35 5.19 11.68
N TYR A 228 -8.34 4.66 12.38
CA TYR A 228 -8.42 3.26 12.78
C TYR A 228 -9.35 2.44 11.89
N TYR A 229 -9.78 2.97 10.75
CA TYR A 229 -10.49 2.18 9.76
C TYR A 229 -9.59 1.06 9.22
N LEU A 230 -10.13 -0.16 9.25
CA LEU A 230 -9.48 -1.39 8.81
C LEU A 230 -9.53 -1.54 7.27
N CYS A 231 -9.09 -0.50 6.56
CA CYS A 231 -9.18 -0.35 5.11
C CYS A 231 -7.92 -0.80 4.37
N ARG A 232 -7.20 -1.77 4.92
CA ARG A 232 -6.01 -2.35 4.30
C ARG A 232 -6.21 -3.84 4.05
N ALA A 233 -6.07 -4.25 2.79
CA ALA A 233 -6.20 -5.63 2.36
C ALA A 233 -4.92 -6.12 1.70
N SER A 234 -4.63 -7.41 1.87
CA SER A 234 -3.56 -8.08 1.14
C SER A 234 -4.11 -9.24 0.32
N SER A 235 -3.42 -9.57 -0.76
CA SER A 235 -3.72 -10.71 -1.62
C SER A 235 -3.61 -12.02 -0.82
N ASP A 236 -4.24 -13.07 -1.32
CA ASP A 236 -4.14 -14.42 -0.74
C ASP A 236 -2.67 -14.88 -0.59
N ALA A 237 -1.81 -14.55 -1.57
CA ALA A 237 -0.39 -14.88 -1.56
C ALA A 237 0.41 -14.19 -0.44
N THR A 238 -0.13 -13.12 0.15
CA THR A 238 0.52 -12.29 1.17
C THR A 238 -0.38 -12.05 2.38
N LEU A 239 -1.31 -12.98 2.66
CA LEU A 239 -2.28 -12.84 3.75
C LEU A 239 -1.66 -12.96 5.15
N PHE A 240 -0.56 -13.70 5.29
CA PHE A 240 0.15 -13.84 6.56
C PHE A 240 0.88 -12.55 6.95
N SER A 241 0.85 -12.20 8.25
CA SER A 241 1.37 -10.93 8.78
C SER A 241 2.82 -10.64 8.40
N HIS A 242 3.69 -11.65 8.40
CA HIS A 242 5.12 -11.50 8.05
C HIS A 242 5.38 -11.25 6.54
N LEU A 243 4.34 -11.34 5.71
CA LEU A 243 4.35 -11.04 4.26
C LEU A 243 3.69 -9.69 3.95
N GLN A 244 3.23 -8.97 4.97
CA GLN A 244 2.52 -7.70 4.82
C GLN A 244 3.45 -6.53 5.16
N PRO A 245 3.34 -5.37 4.47
CA PRO A 245 4.09 -4.18 4.84
C PRO A 245 3.92 -3.80 6.33
N CYS A 246 4.99 -3.61 7.08
CA CYS A 246 4.90 -3.11 8.44
C CYS A 246 4.27 -1.70 8.48
N THR A 247 3.46 -1.44 9.50
CA THR A 247 2.91 -0.11 9.83
C THR A 247 3.41 0.33 11.19
N VAL A 248 3.11 1.57 11.59
CA VAL A 248 3.33 2.02 12.97
C VAL A 248 2.62 1.13 13.99
N PHE A 249 1.51 0.47 13.61
CA PHE A 249 0.72 -0.38 14.47
C PHE A 249 1.21 -1.84 14.53
N SER A 250 1.87 -2.34 13.47
CA SER A 250 2.27 -3.75 13.36
C SER A 250 3.79 -3.98 13.43
N TYR A 251 4.60 -2.91 13.43
CA TYR A 251 6.06 -3.05 13.46
C TYR A 251 6.59 -3.70 14.75
N CYS A 252 5.86 -3.65 15.86
CA CYS A 252 6.23 -4.38 17.07
C CYS A 252 6.22 -5.90 16.90
N ASP A 253 5.42 -6.42 15.98
CA ASP A 253 5.29 -7.86 15.69
C ASP A 253 6.23 -8.29 14.56
N TYR A 254 7.10 -7.39 14.09
CA TYR A 254 8.08 -7.70 13.07
C TYR A 254 9.17 -8.63 13.62
N GLU A 255 9.07 -9.90 13.23
CA GLU A 255 10.11 -10.91 13.43
C GLU A 255 11.22 -10.70 12.41
N GLY A 256 12.14 -9.76 12.69
CA GLY A 256 13.38 -9.64 11.93
C GLY A 256 14.28 -10.87 12.10
N ALA A 257 15.51 -10.81 11.59
CA ALA A 257 16.53 -11.82 11.87
C ALA A 257 16.80 -11.89 13.39
N THR A 258 16.18 -12.85 14.07
CA THR A 258 16.49 -13.37 15.42
C THR A 258 17.13 -12.36 16.37
N LYS A 259 16.35 -11.38 16.84
CA LYS A 259 16.72 -10.60 18.02
C LYS A 259 16.00 -11.19 19.24
N SER A 260 16.73 -11.45 20.33
CA SER A 260 16.05 -11.74 21.60
C SER A 260 15.17 -10.53 21.97
N MET A 261 14.10 -10.77 22.73
CA MET A 261 13.23 -9.69 23.24
C MET A 261 14.00 -8.61 24.01
N ASP A 262 15.23 -8.88 24.45
CA ASP A 262 16.08 -7.94 25.18
C ASP A 262 16.75 -6.91 24.26
N ASN A 263 16.67 -7.03 22.93
CA ASN A 263 17.35 -6.14 21.97
C ASN A 263 16.39 -5.39 21.03
N GLU A 264 15.18 -5.08 21.51
CA GLU A 264 14.25 -4.21 20.80
C GLU A 264 14.81 -2.80 20.62
N ASN A 265 14.67 -2.27 19.41
CA ASN A 265 14.97 -0.86 19.18
C ASN A 265 13.82 0.03 19.67
N ALA A 266 14.10 1.32 19.86
CA ALA A 266 13.10 2.26 20.37
C ALA A 266 11.87 2.36 19.45
N SER A 267 12.01 2.16 18.14
CA SER A 267 10.90 2.18 17.18
C SER A 267 9.94 1.00 17.34
N MET A 268 10.44 -0.20 17.71
CA MET A 268 9.59 -1.34 18.04
C MET A 268 8.82 -1.08 19.35
N ILE A 269 9.49 -0.50 20.35
CA ILE A 269 8.85 -0.10 21.62
C ILE A 269 7.77 0.95 21.37
N ALA A 270 8.04 1.96 20.55
CA ALA A 270 7.04 2.94 20.10
C ALA A 270 5.87 2.27 19.36
N SER A 271 6.15 1.29 18.50
CA SER A 271 5.10 0.55 17.81
C SER A 271 4.18 -0.21 18.78
N ARG A 272 4.68 -0.71 19.91
CA ARG A 272 3.83 -1.32 20.96
C ARG A 272 2.82 -0.32 21.54
N LEU A 273 3.20 0.96 21.69
CA LEU A 273 2.26 2.02 22.07
C LEU A 273 1.18 2.19 21.01
N PHE A 274 1.56 2.34 19.75
CA PHE A 274 0.61 2.47 18.63
C PHE A 274 -0.30 1.26 18.50
N HIS A 275 0.24 0.05 18.63
CA HIS A 275 -0.52 -1.19 18.63
C HIS A 275 -1.58 -1.17 19.74
N ARG A 276 -1.19 -0.82 20.97
CA ARG A 276 -2.12 -0.74 22.11
C ARG A 276 -3.21 0.31 21.88
N ILE A 277 -2.84 1.47 21.35
CA ILE A 277 -3.77 2.54 20.96
C ILE A 277 -4.78 2.03 19.93
N ALA A 278 -4.30 1.44 18.82
CA ALA A 278 -5.17 0.92 17.77
C ALA A 278 -6.09 -0.18 18.30
N TYR A 279 -5.56 -1.12 19.08
CA TYR A 279 -6.36 -2.16 19.73
C TYR A 279 -7.48 -1.58 20.59
N SER A 280 -7.15 -0.61 21.45
CA SER A 280 -8.10 0.06 22.34
C SER A 280 -9.22 0.74 21.56
N VAL A 281 -8.87 1.48 20.49
CA VAL A 281 -9.85 2.18 19.65
C VAL A 281 -10.70 1.21 18.82
N ILE A 282 -10.11 0.17 18.24
CA ILE A 282 -10.86 -0.80 17.42
C ILE A 282 -11.87 -1.57 18.28
N HIS A 283 -11.51 -1.89 19.52
CA HIS A 283 -12.37 -2.67 20.42
C HIS A 283 -13.47 -1.82 21.04
N SER A 284 -13.12 -0.67 21.63
CA SER A 284 -14.07 0.21 22.34
C SER A 284 -13.73 1.69 22.10
N PRO A 285 -14.15 2.29 20.97
CA PRO A 285 -13.76 3.66 20.61
C PRO A 285 -14.09 4.72 21.67
N SER A 286 -15.24 4.61 22.34
CA SER A 286 -15.71 5.55 23.37
C SER A 286 -14.97 5.43 24.70
N GLU A 287 -14.31 4.31 24.94
CA GLU A 287 -13.57 3.99 26.17
C GLU A 287 -12.06 3.91 25.90
N ALA A 288 -11.62 4.34 24.72
CA ALA A 288 -10.25 4.18 24.29
C ALA A 288 -9.31 5.16 25.01
N HIS A 289 -8.57 4.64 25.98
CA HIS A 289 -7.59 5.38 26.76
C HIS A 289 -6.20 4.75 26.69
N ILE A 290 -5.18 5.56 26.99
CA ILE A 290 -3.80 5.14 27.22
C ILE A 290 -3.58 5.09 28.73
N ASP A 291 -3.11 3.95 29.25
CA ASP A 291 -2.73 3.79 30.65
C ASP A 291 -1.31 4.30 30.90
N LYS A 292 -1.13 5.12 31.94
CA LYS A 292 0.16 5.71 32.29
C LYS A 292 1.20 4.67 32.69
N ASN A 293 0.82 3.64 33.43
CA ASN A 293 1.75 2.59 33.87
C ASN A 293 2.31 1.81 32.68
N PHE A 294 1.49 1.56 31.66
CA PHE A 294 1.93 0.98 30.40
C PHE A 294 2.96 1.88 29.71
N VAL A 295 2.73 3.20 29.66
CA VAL A 295 3.69 4.16 29.10
C VAL A 295 5.00 4.19 29.89
N VAL A 296 4.96 4.16 31.22
CA VAL A 296 6.16 4.04 32.08
C VAL A 296 6.94 2.79 31.71
N SER A 297 6.25 1.64 31.58
CA SER A 297 6.91 0.39 31.21
C SER A 297 7.61 0.42 29.85
N LEU A 298 7.06 1.15 28.87
CA LEU A 298 7.66 1.34 27.55
C LEU A 298 8.84 2.32 27.60
N HIS A 299 8.70 3.41 28.35
CA HIS A 299 9.77 4.37 28.59
C HIS A 299 11.02 3.68 29.19
N ASP A 300 10.82 2.83 30.20
CA ASP A 300 11.91 2.17 30.91
C ASP A 300 12.62 1.11 30.06
N LYS A 301 11.91 0.49 29.12
CA LYS A 301 12.49 -0.43 28.12
C LYS A 301 13.37 0.28 27.10
N CYS A 302 13.22 1.60 26.92
CA CYS A 302 14.08 2.35 26.01
C CYS A 302 15.49 2.50 26.65
N LYS A 303 16.45 1.69 26.21
CA LYS A 303 17.82 1.69 26.76
C LYS A 303 18.58 3.00 26.51
N ASN A 304 18.33 3.66 25.38
CA ASN A 304 19.06 4.86 24.97
C ASN A 304 18.21 6.13 25.19
N ASN A 305 18.85 7.25 25.55
CA ASN A 305 18.24 8.59 25.62
C ASN A 305 17.99 9.19 24.22
N GLY A 306 17.46 8.39 23.30
CA GLY A 306 17.11 8.80 21.94
C GLY A 306 15.81 9.61 21.88
N LYS A 307 15.49 10.11 20.69
CA LYS A 307 14.32 10.97 20.45
C LYS A 307 12.99 10.32 20.86
N ILE A 308 12.83 9.02 20.61
CA ILE A 308 11.63 8.27 21.02
C ILE A 308 11.50 8.18 22.54
N LYS A 309 12.60 7.93 23.27
CA LYS A 309 12.58 7.91 24.74
C LYS A 309 12.19 9.27 25.31
N LYS A 310 12.72 10.36 24.72
CA LYS A 310 12.31 11.72 25.09
C LYS A 310 10.81 11.93 24.89
N LEU A 311 10.25 11.50 23.75
CA LEU A 311 8.80 11.59 23.50
C LEU A 311 7.97 10.77 24.49
N PHE A 312 8.47 9.63 24.96
CA PHE A 312 7.83 8.92 26.07
C PHE A 312 7.87 9.72 27.37
N GLY A 313 8.99 10.40 27.68
CA GLY A 313 9.09 11.31 28.82
C GLY A 313 8.13 12.50 28.71
N ASP A 314 8.04 13.11 27.52
CA ASP A 314 7.10 14.21 27.23
C ASP A 314 5.65 13.72 27.36
N LEU A 315 5.35 12.48 26.94
CA LEU A 315 4.05 11.84 27.13
C LEU A 315 3.73 11.62 28.62
N LEU A 316 4.69 11.12 29.40
CA LEU A 316 4.52 10.95 30.85
C LEU A 316 4.26 12.28 31.55
N HIS A 317 4.90 13.35 31.10
CA HIS A 317 4.62 14.70 31.60
C HIS A 317 3.21 15.16 31.22
N LEU A 318 2.75 14.83 30.01
CA LEU A 318 1.40 15.18 29.53
C LEU A 318 0.28 14.53 30.36
N PHE A 319 0.52 13.37 30.97
CA PHE A 319 -0.43 12.79 31.92
C PHE A 319 -0.65 13.64 33.18
N GLY A 320 0.32 14.49 33.57
CA GLY A 320 0.25 15.21 34.85
C GLY A 320 0.03 14.25 36.02
N ASP A 321 -1.04 14.48 36.78
CA ASP A 321 -1.47 13.62 37.90
C ASP A 321 -2.43 12.51 37.49
N ASP A 322 -2.97 12.55 36.26
CA ASP A 322 -3.92 11.55 35.76
C ASP A 322 -3.25 10.20 35.57
N THR A 323 -4.06 9.13 35.65
CA THR A 323 -3.63 7.72 35.46
C THR A 323 -3.90 7.21 34.05
N ASP A 324 -4.83 7.82 33.34
CA ASP A 324 -5.18 7.49 31.97
C ASP A 324 -5.36 8.77 31.13
N MET A 325 -5.42 8.60 29.81
CA MET A 325 -5.59 9.71 28.88
C MET A 325 -6.43 9.26 27.68
N PRO A 326 -7.48 10.02 27.30
CA PRO A 326 -8.30 9.68 26.14
C PRO A 326 -7.50 9.78 24.84
N ILE A 327 -7.74 8.84 23.93
CA ILE A 327 -7.09 8.78 22.61
C ILE A 327 -7.85 9.67 21.61
N ILE A 328 -9.15 9.41 21.45
CA ILE A 328 -10.00 10.09 20.47
C ILE A 328 -10.33 11.51 20.94
N GLY A 329 -10.24 12.48 20.04
CA GLY A 329 -10.44 13.90 20.33
C GLY A 329 -9.21 14.60 20.94
N ASN A 330 -8.20 13.85 21.41
CA ASN A 330 -7.01 14.41 22.02
C ASN A 330 -5.97 14.90 21.00
N SER A 331 -6.25 16.06 20.40
CA SER A 331 -5.37 16.68 19.40
C SER A 331 -3.99 17.05 19.96
N HIS A 332 -3.89 17.33 21.27
CA HIS A 332 -2.62 17.68 21.92
C HIS A 332 -1.67 16.47 21.97
N LEU A 333 -2.15 15.31 22.43
CA LEU A 333 -1.43 14.03 22.38
C LEU A 333 -0.95 13.71 20.95
N ASN A 334 -1.85 13.88 19.96
CA ASN A 334 -1.49 13.64 18.57
C ASN A 334 -0.36 14.56 18.10
N ASN A 335 -0.52 15.87 18.28
CA ASN A 335 0.36 16.88 17.70
C ASN A 335 1.72 16.92 18.38
N GLN A 336 1.78 16.74 19.70
CA GLN A 336 3.03 16.85 20.46
C GLN A 336 3.81 15.53 20.50
N ILE A 337 3.11 14.38 20.51
CA ILE A 337 3.75 13.08 20.77
C ILE A 337 3.63 12.16 19.57
N LEU A 338 2.41 11.72 19.24
CA LEU A 338 2.20 10.57 18.35
C LEU A 338 2.68 10.85 16.92
N GLN A 339 2.39 12.04 16.38
CA GLN A 339 2.85 12.40 15.03
C GLN A 339 4.38 12.43 14.93
N HIS A 340 5.06 12.97 15.94
CA HIS A 340 6.52 13.00 15.98
C HIS A 340 7.12 11.60 16.15
N MET A 341 6.49 10.77 16.99
CA MET A 341 6.92 9.39 17.21
C MET A 341 6.81 8.57 15.92
N ALA A 342 5.67 8.64 15.23
CA ALA A 342 5.46 7.97 13.93
C ALA A 342 6.46 8.43 12.86
N ALA A 343 6.81 9.72 12.84
CA ALA A 343 7.84 10.24 11.93
C ALA A 343 9.22 9.62 12.21
N PHE A 344 9.62 9.48 13.48
CA PHE A 344 10.89 8.86 13.85
C PHE A 344 10.95 7.36 13.56
N MET A 345 9.81 6.66 13.59
CA MET A 345 9.73 5.23 13.26
C MET A 345 9.84 4.94 11.76
N SER A 346 9.57 5.92 10.90
CA SER A 346 9.43 5.70 9.45
C SER A 346 10.66 5.04 8.79
N PRO A 347 11.92 5.43 9.08
CA PRO A 347 13.08 4.78 8.49
C PRO A 347 13.23 3.31 8.87
N ASP A 348 12.97 2.97 10.14
CA ASP A 348 13.06 1.59 10.63
C ASP A 348 11.98 0.70 10.02
N ILE A 349 10.75 1.23 9.86
CA ILE A 349 9.66 0.54 9.16
C ILE A 349 10.03 0.30 7.69
N SER A 350 10.56 1.31 6.99
CA SER A 350 11.01 1.15 5.60
C SER A 350 12.06 0.05 5.47
N LYS A 351 13.03 0.01 6.40
CA LYS A 351 14.05 -1.05 6.42
C LYS A 351 13.47 -2.43 6.72
N ALA A 352 12.49 -2.53 7.62
CA ALA A 352 11.78 -3.79 7.89
C ALA A 352 11.06 -4.31 6.64
N ASN A 353 10.45 -3.41 5.87
CA ASN A 353 9.76 -3.74 4.62
C ASN A 353 10.69 -4.31 3.54
N GLU A 354 11.98 -3.97 3.53
CA GLU A 354 12.97 -4.64 2.67
C GLU A 354 13.11 -6.13 3.01
N THR A 355 12.92 -6.51 4.27
CA THR A 355 12.94 -7.92 4.68
C THR A 355 11.62 -8.61 4.33
N VAL A 356 10.50 -7.91 4.49
CA VAL A 356 9.18 -8.39 4.04
C VAL A 356 9.21 -8.70 2.54
N ALA A 357 9.81 -7.83 1.72
CA ALA A 357 9.99 -8.08 0.29
C ALA A 357 10.68 -9.42 -0.01
N LYS A 358 11.74 -9.76 0.73
CA LYS A 358 12.45 -11.04 0.63
C LYS A 358 11.58 -12.22 1.06
N HIS A 359 10.77 -12.06 2.10
CA HIS A 359 9.83 -13.10 2.54
C HIS A 359 8.76 -13.37 1.49
N ILE A 360 8.18 -12.32 0.89
CA ILE A 360 7.26 -12.45 -0.25
C ILE A 360 7.95 -13.18 -1.39
N GLN A 361 9.17 -12.79 -1.77
CA GLN A 361 9.92 -13.44 -2.84
C GLN A 361 10.11 -14.94 -2.58
N LYS A 362 10.41 -15.32 -1.33
CA LYS A 362 10.56 -16.72 -0.91
C LYS A 362 9.22 -17.46 -1.00
N GLN A 363 8.13 -16.86 -0.53
CA GLN A 363 6.79 -17.44 -0.60
C GLN A 363 6.36 -17.70 -2.05
N LEU A 364 6.60 -16.75 -2.94
CA LEU A 364 6.27 -16.87 -4.36
C LEU A 364 7.01 -18.00 -5.09
N ARG A 365 8.16 -18.45 -4.56
CA ARG A 365 8.91 -19.61 -5.11
C ARG A 365 8.35 -20.96 -4.67
N LEU A 366 7.45 -20.99 -3.69
CA LEU A 366 6.82 -22.22 -3.22
C LEU A 366 5.64 -22.66 -4.09
N TYR A 367 5.06 -21.72 -4.87
CA TYR A 367 4.13 -22.03 -5.94
C TYR A 367 4.90 -22.62 -7.12
#